data_AF-A0A1X7J5X1-F1
#
_entry.id   AF-A0A1X7J5X1-F1
#
_cell.length_a   1.000
_cell.length_b   1.000
_cell.length_c   1.000
_cell.angle_alpha   90.00
_cell.angle_beta   90.00
_cell.angle_gamma   90.00
#
_symmetry.space_group_name_H-M   'P 1'
#
loop_
_entity.id
_entity.type
_entity.pdbx_description
1 polymer ?
#
loop_
_entity_poly.entity_id
_entity_poly.type
_entity_poly.pdbx_seq_one_letter_code
_entity_poly.pdbx_strand_id
1 'polypeptide(L)'
;MQRLLYPLIASALITIVPFLMTFEKGQNIVRGLFGYEYFALLLFIVFIKNKLKKNSHAFAGMVTAFALLIAALFAIAWLDLQNLLSIKNWGTSWYGTIPFVTCGLAIVMVWQIKPFKFNAICFILFVALILHLEANNQYAAQPLAQFPTIDYLERTAPRPVQRSEITNEFRNKFAVTDSVFITRNYVDTTRSNVIILVESWGAPLDIQRFEKQLEIFDGITTVIGIHNRMYSRTKTAEREDLIQVITHDSVTRKRDTILLPQVLNSIGYKTTFLFGGDSLKHQRYKYIKNIGFNEAVYGKDTNNSILNDIQIINKIDSILADTTQTHFIAWTTLDTKFPLSGFTNIYYSNPDAVDSAYTAQLTNTLLHIANLASKHPKTRFIVQGDHNPILSPIKFQERFYKRWVPFVILN
;
A
#
# COMPACT_ATOMS: atom_id res chain seq x y z
N MET A 1 -18.57 33.63 6.74
CA MET A 1 -17.27 33.06 7.16
C MET A 1 -17.30 32.53 8.60
N GLN A 2 -17.65 33.35 9.60
CA GLN A 2 -17.67 32.93 11.03
C GLN A 2 -18.46 31.64 11.30
N ARG A 3 -19.61 31.44 10.63
CA ARG A 3 -20.48 30.25 10.81
C ARG A 3 -19.79 28.90 10.55
N LEU A 4 -18.81 28.86 9.65
CA LEU A 4 -18.04 27.65 9.33
C LEU A 4 -16.71 27.58 10.08
N LEU A 5 -16.16 28.74 10.43
CA LEU A 5 -14.90 28.84 11.14
C LEU A 5 -15.00 28.27 12.57
N TYR A 6 -16.09 28.56 13.29
CA TYR A 6 -16.23 28.06 14.67
C TYR A 6 -16.28 26.53 14.78
N PRO A 7 -17.06 25.77 13.98
CA PRO A 7 -17.04 24.31 14.03
C PRO A 7 -15.67 23.74 13.61
N LEU A 8 -14.97 24.41 12.68
CA LEU A 8 -13.63 24.02 12.28
C LEU A 8 -12.62 24.22 13.42
N ILE A 9 -12.60 25.40 14.05
CA ILE A 9 -11.74 25.67 15.22
C ILE A 9 -12.10 24.73 16.39
N ALA A 10 -13.38 24.49 16.64
CA ALA A 10 -13.84 23.58 17.68
C ALA A 10 -13.39 22.13 17.39
N SER A 11 -13.44 21.68 16.14
CA SER A 11 -12.87 20.37 15.76
C SER A 11 -11.35 20.32 15.89
N ALA A 12 -10.66 21.42 15.58
CA ALA A 12 -9.21 21.54 15.78
C ALA A 12 -8.84 21.55 17.27
N LEU A 13 -9.65 22.16 18.14
CA LEU A 13 -9.47 22.12 19.59
C LEU A 13 -9.47 20.67 20.10
N ILE A 14 -10.46 19.88 19.68
CA ILE A 14 -10.56 18.46 20.07
C ILE A 14 -9.37 17.66 19.53
N THR A 15 -8.87 17.96 18.33
CA THR A 15 -7.77 17.21 17.71
C THR A 15 -6.38 17.60 18.21
N ILE A 16 -6.12 18.90 18.37
CA ILE A 16 -4.79 19.45 18.64
C ILE A 16 -4.48 19.48 20.13
N VAL A 17 -5.44 19.83 20.99
CA VAL A 17 -5.17 19.95 22.44
C VAL A 17 -4.73 18.63 23.07
N PRO A 18 -5.42 17.49 22.88
CA PRO A 18 -4.94 16.21 23.40
C PRO A 18 -3.56 15.85 22.86
N PHE A 19 -3.28 16.17 21.59
CA PHE A 19 -1.98 15.95 20.99
C PHE A 19 -0.90 16.78 21.68
N LEU A 20 -1.07 18.10 21.81
CA LEU A 20 -0.08 18.95 22.47
C LEU A 20 0.12 18.60 23.95
N MET A 21 -0.94 18.20 24.65
CA MET A 21 -0.87 17.81 26.06
C MET A 21 -0.25 16.42 26.28
N THR A 22 -0.23 15.56 25.26
CA THR A 22 0.42 14.24 25.31
C THR A 22 1.80 14.24 24.65
N PHE A 23 2.28 15.38 24.14
CA PHE A 23 3.54 15.51 23.44
C PHE A 23 4.57 16.36 24.17
N GLU A 24 5.67 15.71 24.55
CA GLU A 24 6.94 16.36 24.84
C GLU A 24 7.71 16.60 23.53
N LYS A 25 8.41 17.75 23.43
CA LYS A 25 9.12 18.23 22.23
C LYS A 25 9.95 17.11 21.57
N GLY A 26 9.84 16.96 20.23
CA GLY A 26 10.85 16.24 19.42
C GLY A 26 10.45 14.92 18.75
N GLN A 27 9.17 14.61 18.53
CA GLN A 27 8.76 13.41 17.78
C GLN A 27 8.08 13.74 16.44
N ASN A 28 8.51 13.04 15.37
CA ASN A 28 7.99 13.14 14.00
C ASN A 28 6.63 12.43 13.85
N ILE A 29 5.61 12.88 14.57
CA ILE A 29 4.26 12.31 14.44
C ILE A 29 3.42 13.24 13.55
N VAL A 30 3.03 12.69 12.42
CA VAL A 30 2.22 13.34 11.39
C VAL A 30 0.75 13.28 11.82
N ARG A 31 0.09 14.44 11.95
CA ARG A 31 -1.30 14.53 12.47
C ARG A 31 -2.10 15.58 11.72
N GLY A 32 -3.40 15.34 11.58
CA GLY A 32 -4.36 16.27 10.99
C GLY A 32 -4.51 17.57 11.77
N LEU A 33 -4.83 18.67 11.09
CA LEU A 33 -5.09 19.98 11.71
C LEU A 33 -6.46 20.02 12.41
N PHE A 34 -7.39 19.17 12.00
CA PHE A 34 -8.71 19.02 12.61
C PHE A 34 -9.24 17.60 12.41
N GLY A 35 -10.17 17.15 13.26
CA GLY A 35 -10.79 15.84 13.14
C GLY A 35 -12.01 15.90 12.24
N TYR A 36 -12.02 15.12 11.16
CA TYR A 36 -13.12 15.11 10.19
C TYR A 36 -14.44 14.69 10.85
N GLU A 37 -14.38 13.66 11.69
CA GLU A 37 -15.52 13.12 12.44
C GLU A 37 -16.06 14.14 13.47
N TYR A 38 -15.18 14.85 14.18
CA TYR A 38 -15.57 15.92 15.09
C TYR A 38 -16.27 17.05 14.38
N PHE A 39 -15.70 17.48 13.25
CA PHE A 39 -16.27 18.53 12.43
C PHE A 39 -17.67 18.17 11.95
N ALA A 40 -17.86 16.94 11.45
CA ALA A 40 -19.18 16.43 11.05
C ALA A 40 -20.17 16.41 12.22
N LEU A 41 -19.80 15.83 13.36
CA LEU A 41 -20.66 15.74 14.54
C LEU A 41 -21.06 17.12 15.06
N LEU A 42 -20.12 18.08 15.14
CA LEU A 42 -20.43 19.45 15.57
C LEU A 42 -21.42 20.15 14.62
N LEU A 43 -21.28 19.98 13.30
CA LEU A 43 -22.26 20.52 12.34
C LEU A 43 -23.65 19.91 12.53
N PHE A 44 -23.75 18.60 12.77
CA PHE A 44 -25.02 17.92 13.04
C PHE A 44 -25.63 18.29 14.39
N ILE A 45 -24.81 18.46 15.44
CA ILE A 45 -25.25 18.95 16.76
C ILE A 45 -25.93 20.32 16.60
N VAL A 46 -25.29 21.26 15.89
CA VAL A 46 -25.88 22.59 15.64
C VAL A 46 -27.20 22.48 14.87
N PHE A 47 -27.27 21.60 13.87
CA PHE A 47 -28.47 21.37 13.07
C PHE A 47 -29.64 20.84 13.90
N ILE A 48 -29.43 19.74 14.65
CA ILE A 48 -30.46 19.09 15.46
C ILE A 48 -30.90 19.98 16.63
N LYS A 49 -29.95 20.64 17.32
CA LYS A 49 -30.26 21.60 18.39
C LYS A 49 -31.25 22.67 17.92
N ASN A 50 -31.05 23.21 16.72
CA ASN A 50 -31.95 24.24 16.21
C ASN A 50 -33.32 23.67 15.80
N LYS A 51 -33.39 22.42 15.35
CA LYS A 51 -34.67 21.74 15.08
C LYS A 51 -35.47 21.54 16.38
N LEU A 52 -34.80 21.09 17.44
CA LEU A 52 -35.38 20.95 18.78
C LEU A 52 -35.92 22.28 19.32
N LYS A 53 -35.17 23.38 19.17
CA LYS A 53 -35.61 24.71 19.65
C LYS A 53 -36.85 25.25 18.92
N LYS A 54 -37.07 24.88 17.66
CA LYS A 54 -38.17 25.41 16.83
C LYS A 54 -39.47 24.61 16.92
N ASN A 55 -39.41 23.33 17.28
CA ASN A 55 -40.58 22.47 17.39
C ASN A 55 -40.92 22.26 18.87
N SER A 56 -42.02 22.88 19.35
CA SER A 56 -42.52 22.72 20.73
C SER A 56 -42.88 21.27 21.07
N HIS A 57 -43.30 20.49 20.07
CA HIS A 57 -43.48 19.04 20.15
C HIS A 57 -42.26 18.34 19.56
N ALA A 58 -41.11 18.49 20.21
CA ALA A 58 -39.93 17.71 19.86
C ALA A 58 -40.28 16.22 19.97
N PHE A 59 -40.31 15.52 18.84
CA PHE A 59 -40.48 14.07 18.84
C PHE A 59 -39.34 13.43 19.65
N ALA A 60 -39.65 12.46 20.51
CA ALA A 60 -38.67 11.79 21.39
C ALA A 60 -37.41 11.35 20.63
N GLY A 61 -37.56 10.91 19.37
CA GLY A 61 -36.44 10.53 18.51
C GLY A 61 -35.43 11.65 18.23
N MET A 62 -35.82 12.93 18.20
CA MET A 62 -34.87 14.04 18.00
C MET A 62 -34.03 14.31 19.24
N VAL A 63 -34.60 14.13 20.44
CA VAL A 63 -33.86 14.25 21.71
C VAL A 63 -32.85 13.11 21.81
N THR A 64 -33.28 11.88 21.49
CA THR A 64 -32.38 10.72 21.44
C THR A 64 -31.26 10.92 20.41
N ALA A 65 -31.57 11.38 19.20
CA ALA A 65 -30.55 11.66 18.18
C ALA A 65 -29.55 12.72 18.64
N PHE A 66 -30.01 13.77 19.31
CA PHE A 66 -29.12 14.79 19.87
C PHE A 66 -28.19 14.24 20.94
N ALA A 67 -28.71 13.44 21.88
CA ALA A 67 -27.92 12.78 22.90
C ALA A 67 -26.89 11.82 22.30
N LEU A 68 -27.28 11.05 21.27
CA LEU A 68 -26.38 10.13 20.56
C LEU A 68 -25.26 10.87 19.83
N LEU A 69 -25.51 12.03 19.21
CA LEU A 69 -24.47 12.84 18.58
C LEU A 69 -23.43 13.35 19.59
N ILE A 70 -23.89 13.76 20.77
CA ILE A 70 -23.01 14.20 21.85
C ILE A 70 -22.19 13.01 22.39
N ALA A 71 -22.84 11.87 22.64
CA ALA A 71 -22.17 10.66 23.11
C ALA A 71 -21.13 10.17 22.08
N ALA A 72 -21.47 10.19 20.78
CA ALA A 72 -20.56 9.86 19.70
C ALA A 72 -19.35 10.81 19.66
N LEU A 73 -19.54 12.11 19.89
CA LEU A 73 -18.45 13.08 19.93
C LEU A 73 -17.45 12.75 21.05
N PHE A 74 -17.93 12.47 22.26
CA PHE A 74 -17.07 12.04 23.36
C PHE A 74 -16.41 10.69 23.10
N ALA A 75 -17.14 9.72 22.54
CA ALA A 75 -16.59 8.41 22.21
C ALA A 75 -15.44 8.51 21.20
N ILE A 76 -15.60 9.26 20.10
CA ILE A 76 -14.55 9.44 19.10
C ILE A 76 -13.37 10.24 19.69
N ALA A 77 -13.62 11.24 20.53
CA ALA A 77 -12.55 11.96 21.23
C ALA A 77 -11.78 11.06 22.21
N TRP A 78 -12.47 10.11 22.85
CA TRP A 78 -11.85 9.10 23.67
C TRP A 78 -10.98 8.14 22.84
N LEU A 79 -11.47 7.65 21.70
CA LEU A 79 -10.70 6.79 20.79
C LEU A 79 -9.42 7.47 20.31
N ASP A 80 -9.49 8.75 19.95
CA ASP A 80 -8.32 9.54 19.52
C ASP A 80 -7.30 9.69 20.64
N LEU A 81 -7.74 9.98 21.87
CA LEU A 81 -6.85 9.98 23.02
C LEU A 81 -6.16 8.63 23.20
N GLN A 82 -6.91 7.52 23.11
CA GLN A 82 -6.33 6.17 23.21
C GLN A 82 -5.32 5.89 22.10
N ASN A 83 -5.56 6.37 20.88
CA ASN A 83 -4.60 6.29 19.79
C ASN A 83 -3.30 7.04 20.14
N LEU A 84 -3.40 8.27 20.65
CA LEU A 84 -2.24 9.06 21.08
C LEU A 84 -1.45 8.38 22.20
N LEU A 85 -2.12 7.95 23.26
CA LEU A 85 -1.47 7.30 24.40
C LEU A 85 -0.80 5.97 24.02
N SER A 86 -1.42 5.22 23.10
CA SER A 86 -0.85 3.96 22.63
C SER A 86 0.48 4.12 21.89
N ILE A 87 0.69 5.23 21.16
CA ILE A 87 1.96 5.51 20.49
C ILE A 87 3.09 5.67 21.52
N LYS A 88 2.76 6.18 22.71
CA LYS A 88 3.69 6.36 23.83
C LYS A 88 3.74 5.15 24.78
N ASN A 89 2.90 4.14 24.57
CA ASN A 89 2.65 3.07 25.53
C ASN A 89 2.26 3.59 26.93
N TRP A 90 1.45 4.65 26.97
CA TRP A 90 0.97 5.28 28.21
C TRP A 90 -0.43 4.80 28.59
N GLY A 91 -0.70 4.74 29.89
CA GLY A 91 -2.05 4.53 30.41
C GLY A 91 -2.89 5.81 30.39
N THR A 92 -4.21 5.66 30.49
CA THR A 92 -5.19 6.76 30.41
C THR A 92 -4.99 7.84 31.49
N SER A 93 -4.73 7.45 32.74
CA SER A 93 -4.47 8.38 33.87
C SER A 93 -5.35 9.64 33.87
N TRP A 94 -4.80 10.80 34.23
CA TRP A 94 -5.51 12.09 34.21
C TRP A 94 -5.86 12.58 32.80
N TYR A 95 -5.18 12.08 31.75
CA TYR A 95 -5.47 12.44 30.35
C TYR A 95 -6.90 12.08 29.94
N GLY A 96 -7.53 11.11 30.61
CA GLY A 96 -8.95 10.77 30.40
C GLY A 96 -9.92 11.94 30.61
N THR A 97 -9.52 13.00 31.31
CA THR A 97 -10.33 14.22 31.47
C THR A 97 -10.35 15.09 30.21
N ILE A 98 -9.33 14.99 29.34
CA ILE A 98 -9.13 15.90 28.21
C ILE A 98 -10.29 15.83 27.20
N PRO A 99 -10.77 14.66 26.74
CA PRO A 99 -11.91 14.58 25.84
C PRO A 99 -13.17 15.25 26.40
N PHE A 100 -13.38 15.19 27.71
CA PHE A 100 -14.54 15.83 28.34
C PHE A 100 -14.45 17.35 28.30
N VAL A 101 -13.27 17.89 28.61
CA VAL A 101 -13.00 19.34 28.60
C VAL A 101 -13.05 19.89 27.16
N THR A 102 -12.34 19.26 26.22
CA THR A 102 -12.24 19.77 24.85
C THR A 102 -13.56 19.67 24.10
N CYS A 103 -14.31 18.57 24.23
CA CYS A 103 -15.63 18.44 23.62
C CYS A 103 -16.67 19.37 24.29
N GLY A 104 -16.62 19.54 25.61
CA GLY A 104 -17.48 20.49 26.32
C GLY A 104 -17.27 21.93 25.81
N LEU A 105 -16.02 22.37 25.73
CA LEU A 105 -15.67 23.68 25.15
C LEU A 105 -16.09 23.79 23.69
N ALA A 106 -15.84 22.76 22.88
CA ALA A 106 -16.23 22.73 21.47
C ALA A 106 -17.76 22.88 21.28
N ILE A 107 -18.57 22.18 22.08
CA ILE A 107 -20.03 22.30 22.06
C ILE A 107 -20.46 23.73 22.42
N VAL A 108 -19.87 24.33 23.47
CA VAL A 108 -20.14 25.72 23.87
C VAL A 108 -19.80 26.70 22.74
N MET A 109 -18.64 26.54 22.10
CA MET A 109 -18.21 27.38 20.98
C MET A 109 -19.19 27.33 19.81
N VAL A 110 -19.73 26.15 19.49
CA VAL A 110 -20.70 26.01 18.40
C VAL A 110 -22.14 26.30 18.80
N TRP A 111 -22.41 26.49 20.10
CA TRP A 111 -23.76 26.63 20.63
C TRP A 111 -24.50 27.86 20.12
N GLN A 112 -23.80 28.94 19.78
CA GLN A 112 -24.44 30.18 19.29
C GLN A 112 -24.55 30.24 17.76
N ILE A 113 -24.07 29.22 17.05
CA ILE A 113 -24.04 29.23 15.59
C ILE A 113 -25.44 29.00 15.02
N LYS A 114 -25.80 29.79 14.01
CA LYS A 114 -27.01 29.56 13.19
C LYS A 114 -26.84 28.28 12.37
N PRO A 115 -27.83 27.38 12.33
CA PRO A 115 -27.70 26.06 11.69
C PRO A 115 -27.51 26.15 10.17
N PHE A 116 -26.81 25.17 9.63
CA PHE A 116 -26.75 24.94 8.20
C PHE A 116 -27.96 24.12 7.74
N LYS A 117 -28.35 24.25 6.47
CA LYS A 117 -29.27 23.28 5.86
C LYS A 117 -28.56 21.93 5.76
N PHE A 118 -29.29 20.83 5.87
CA PHE A 118 -28.70 19.48 5.78
C PHE A 118 -27.87 19.29 4.49
N ASN A 119 -28.41 19.66 3.33
CA ASN A 119 -27.68 19.60 2.05
C ASN A 119 -26.38 20.43 2.05
N ALA A 120 -26.37 21.56 2.78
CA ALA A 120 -25.16 22.37 2.92
C ALA A 120 -24.12 21.67 3.82
N ILE A 121 -24.54 20.96 4.87
CA ILE A 121 -23.65 20.14 5.69
C ILE A 121 -23.02 19.04 4.83
N CYS A 122 -23.84 18.30 4.07
CA CYS A 122 -23.35 17.25 3.17
C CYS A 122 -22.33 17.80 2.16
N PHE A 123 -22.63 18.94 1.54
CA PHE A 123 -21.71 19.59 0.60
C PHE A 123 -20.40 20.03 1.27
N ILE A 124 -20.47 20.64 2.45
CA ILE A 124 -19.28 21.05 3.22
C ILE A 124 -18.39 19.85 3.55
N LEU A 125 -18.99 18.74 4.01
CA LEU A 125 -18.26 17.52 4.35
C LEU A 125 -17.64 16.87 3.11
N PHE A 126 -18.39 16.80 2.00
CA PHE A 126 -17.87 16.31 0.73
C PHE A 126 -16.65 17.12 0.26
N VAL A 127 -16.75 18.45 0.25
CA VAL A 127 -15.64 19.32 -0.15
C VAL A 127 -14.44 19.17 0.78
N ALA A 128 -14.66 19.10 2.10
CA ALA A 128 -13.59 18.89 3.07
C ALA A 128 -12.86 17.55 2.85
N LEU A 129 -13.60 16.48 2.51
CA LEU A 129 -13.03 15.17 2.21
C LEU A 129 -12.21 15.18 0.92
N ILE A 130 -12.73 15.77 -0.15
CA ILE A 130 -12.00 15.88 -1.43
C ILE A 130 -10.71 16.70 -1.25
N LEU A 131 -10.78 17.82 -0.54
CA LEU A 131 -9.61 18.64 -0.24
C LEU A 131 -8.57 17.87 0.60
N HIS A 132 -9.03 17.08 1.57
CA HIS A 132 -8.14 16.21 2.34
C HIS A 132 -7.42 15.20 1.43
N LEU A 133 -8.16 14.51 0.56
CA LEU A 133 -7.61 13.50 -0.34
C LEU A 133 -6.61 14.10 -1.32
N GLU A 134 -6.92 15.25 -1.92
CA GLU A 134 -6.03 15.95 -2.84
C GLU A 134 -4.76 16.44 -2.13
N ALA A 135 -4.92 17.06 -0.94
CA ALA A 135 -3.78 17.51 -0.15
C ALA A 135 -2.90 16.35 0.30
N ASN A 136 -3.49 15.21 0.70
CA ASN A 136 -2.73 14.02 1.09
C ASN A 136 -1.97 13.40 -0.11
N ASN A 137 -2.52 13.53 -1.32
CA ASN A 137 -1.85 13.09 -2.54
C ASN A 137 -0.63 13.97 -2.88
N GLN A 138 -0.66 15.26 -2.56
CA GLN A 138 0.43 16.21 -2.81
C GLN A 138 1.44 16.29 -1.64
N TYR A 139 0.95 16.20 -0.41
CA TYR A 139 1.69 16.42 0.84
C TYR A 139 1.42 15.31 1.85
N ALA A 140 1.82 14.08 1.52
CA ALA A 140 1.61 12.91 2.39
C ALA A 140 2.22 13.03 3.80
N ALA A 141 3.16 13.96 4.00
CA ALA A 141 3.79 14.22 5.29
C ALA A 141 2.93 15.06 6.25
N GLN A 142 1.81 15.66 5.79
CA GLN A 142 0.95 16.49 6.63
C GLN A 142 -0.52 16.37 6.18
N PRO A 143 -1.31 15.45 6.76
CA PRO A 143 -2.73 15.35 6.45
C PRO A 143 -3.44 16.61 6.92
N LEU A 144 -4.45 17.04 6.16
CA LEU A 144 -5.30 18.15 6.59
C LEU A 144 -6.24 17.77 7.73
N ALA A 145 -6.76 16.54 7.69
CA ALA A 145 -7.80 16.05 8.59
C ALA A 145 -7.37 14.73 9.24
N GLN A 146 -7.78 14.53 10.48
CA GLN A 146 -7.60 13.29 11.23
C GLN A 146 -8.87 12.44 11.16
N PHE A 147 -8.69 11.12 11.11
CA PHE A 147 -9.78 10.13 11.14
C PHE A 147 -9.60 9.17 12.33
N PRO A 148 -9.83 9.64 13.57
CA PRO A 148 -9.61 8.85 14.78
C PRO A 148 -10.18 7.44 14.78
N THR A 149 -11.38 7.22 14.22
CA THR A 149 -11.97 5.88 14.20
C THR A 149 -11.18 4.93 13.29
N ILE A 150 -10.72 5.42 12.13
CA ILE A 150 -9.90 4.63 11.20
C ILE A 150 -8.57 4.29 11.85
N ASP A 151 -7.91 5.24 12.52
CA ASP A 151 -6.65 5.00 13.21
C ASP A 151 -6.81 3.99 14.35
N TYR A 152 -7.94 4.05 15.07
CA TYR A 152 -8.25 3.10 16.15
C TYR A 152 -8.48 1.69 15.60
N LEU A 153 -9.25 1.58 14.51
CA LEU A 153 -9.48 0.30 13.83
C LEU A 153 -8.17 -0.28 13.30
N GLU A 154 -7.30 0.51 12.67
CA GLU A 154 -5.98 0.07 12.20
C GLU A 154 -5.08 -0.37 13.36
N ARG A 155 -5.16 0.31 14.50
CA ARG A 155 -4.37 -0.03 15.69
C ARG A 155 -4.82 -1.32 16.36
N THR A 156 -6.13 -1.51 16.50
CA THR A 156 -6.73 -2.67 17.16
C THR A 156 -6.89 -3.87 16.25
N ALA A 157 -6.80 -3.66 14.92
CA ALA A 157 -6.72 -4.76 13.97
C ALA A 157 -5.54 -5.67 14.32
N PRO A 158 -5.71 -7.00 14.27
CA PRO A 158 -4.61 -7.91 14.52
C PRO A 158 -3.45 -7.60 13.57
N ARG A 159 -2.29 -7.26 14.12
CA ARG A 159 -1.10 -6.90 13.35
C ARG A 159 -0.24 -8.16 13.15
N PRO A 160 0.25 -8.42 11.92
CA PRO A 160 1.21 -9.50 11.73
C PRO A 160 2.51 -9.17 12.48
N VAL A 161 3.15 -10.21 13.03
CA VAL A 161 4.45 -10.08 13.69
C VAL A 161 5.46 -9.46 12.72
N GLN A 162 6.14 -8.38 13.13
CA GLN A 162 7.16 -7.74 12.29
C GLN A 162 8.46 -8.55 12.33
N ARG A 163 8.63 -9.47 11.37
CA ARG A 163 9.83 -10.30 11.22
C ARG A 163 10.73 -9.68 10.15
N SER A 164 11.37 -8.56 10.48
CA SER A 164 12.25 -7.82 9.55
C SER A 164 13.70 -8.27 9.59
N GLU A 165 14.11 -9.01 10.61
CA GLU A 165 15.48 -9.51 10.75
C GLU A 165 15.63 -10.89 10.11
N ILE A 166 16.53 -11.00 9.13
CA ILE A 166 16.91 -12.26 8.50
C ILE A 166 17.84 -13.05 9.40
N THR A 167 17.54 -14.34 9.57
CA THR A 167 18.36 -15.26 10.36
C THR A 167 19.74 -15.46 9.75
N ASN A 168 20.72 -15.78 10.60
CA ASN A 168 22.09 -16.08 10.15
C ASN A 168 22.13 -17.27 9.19
N GLU A 169 21.20 -18.22 9.32
CA GLU A 169 21.09 -19.37 8.42
C GLU A 169 20.91 -18.94 6.96
N PHE A 170 19.99 -18.02 6.70
CA PHE A 170 19.80 -17.45 5.35
C PHE A 170 21.04 -16.68 4.88
N ARG A 171 21.67 -15.89 5.75
CA ARG A 171 22.88 -15.12 5.42
C ARG A 171 24.08 -16.00 5.06
N ASN A 172 24.17 -17.17 5.68
CA ASN A 172 25.26 -18.11 5.48
C ASN A 172 25.08 -18.92 4.18
N LYS A 173 23.84 -19.15 3.73
CA LYS A 173 23.54 -20.01 2.58
C LYS A 173 23.24 -19.25 1.28
N PHE A 174 22.70 -18.03 1.37
CA PHE A 174 22.23 -17.27 0.21
C PHE A 174 22.79 -15.85 0.20
N ALA A 175 22.78 -15.20 -0.97
CA ALA A 175 23.07 -13.77 -1.05
C ALA A 175 21.96 -12.98 -0.33
N VAL A 176 22.32 -12.19 0.67
CA VAL A 176 21.37 -11.34 1.42
C VAL A 176 21.78 -9.89 1.26
N THR A 177 20.87 -9.05 0.76
CA THR A 177 21.14 -7.61 0.60
C THR A 177 19.96 -6.73 0.97
N ASP A 178 20.24 -5.60 1.58
CA ASP A 178 19.24 -4.59 1.97
C ASP A 178 19.04 -3.56 0.85
N SER A 179 19.01 -4.04 -0.40
CA SER A 179 19.02 -3.21 -1.60
C SER A 179 17.87 -3.57 -2.53
N VAL A 180 17.15 -2.54 -2.98
CA VAL A 180 16.09 -2.63 -4.00
C VAL A 180 16.68 -2.69 -5.42
N PHE A 181 17.99 -2.56 -5.57
CA PHE A 181 18.67 -2.43 -6.84
C PHE A 181 19.16 -3.75 -7.43
N ILE A 182 18.52 -4.88 -7.10
CA ILE A 182 18.90 -6.20 -7.61
C ILE A 182 18.93 -6.20 -9.14
N THR A 183 17.85 -5.74 -9.77
CA THR A 183 17.70 -5.75 -11.23
C THR A 183 18.88 -5.12 -11.96
N ARG A 184 19.21 -3.86 -11.63
CA ARG A 184 20.27 -3.14 -12.35
C ARG A 184 21.65 -3.77 -12.20
N ASN A 185 21.90 -4.52 -11.12
CA ASN A 185 23.19 -5.14 -10.86
C ASN A 185 23.40 -6.40 -11.72
N TYR A 186 22.31 -6.97 -12.28
CA TYR A 186 22.35 -8.22 -13.04
C TYR A 186 21.88 -8.08 -14.48
N VAL A 187 21.42 -6.90 -14.91
CA VAL A 187 21.15 -6.62 -16.33
C VAL A 187 22.44 -6.75 -17.12
N ASP A 188 22.40 -7.52 -18.21
CA ASP A 188 23.53 -7.75 -19.09
C ASP A 188 23.28 -7.11 -20.46
N THR A 189 24.02 -6.04 -20.76
CA THR A 189 23.87 -5.28 -22.01
C THR A 189 24.46 -5.96 -23.24
N THR A 190 24.95 -7.20 -23.13
CA THR A 190 25.44 -8.00 -24.27
C THR A 190 24.40 -8.98 -24.80
N ARG A 191 23.26 -9.11 -24.11
CA ARG A 191 22.19 -10.05 -24.44
C ARG A 191 20.81 -9.50 -24.15
N SER A 192 19.78 -10.24 -24.55
CA SER A 192 18.40 -9.97 -24.14
C SER A 192 18.24 -10.18 -22.64
N ASN A 193 17.35 -9.40 -22.01
CA ASN A 193 17.08 -9.47 -20.58
C ASN A 193 15.57 -9.61 -20.33
N VAL A 194 15.20 -10.49 -19.41
CA VAL A 194 13.82 -10.67 -18.94
C VAL A 194 13.77 -10.48 -17.44
N ILE A 195 13.06 -9.45 -16.99
CA ILE A 195 12.81 -9.15 -15.59
C ILE A 195 11.41 -9.64 -15.23
N ILE A 196 11.32 -10.49 -14.23
CA ILE A 196 10.06 -11.09 -13.79
C ILE A 196 9.83 -10.73 -12.33
N LEU A 197 8.77 -9.97 -12.08
CA LEU A 197 8.28 -9.63 -10.76
C LEU A 197 7.15 -10.61 -10.41
N VAL A 198 7.49 -11.61 -9.60
CA VAL A 198 6.57 -12.65 -9.15
C VAL A 198 5.70 -12.09 -8.03
N GLU A 199 4.40 -11.95 -8.32
CA GLU A 199 3.41 -11.41 -7.41
C GLU A 199 3.33 -12.23 -6.11
N SER A 200 3.34 -11.56 -4.96
CA SER A 200 3.25 -12.18 -3.63
C SER A 200 4.30 -13.26 -3.35
N TRP A 201 5.47 -13.25 -4.00
CA TRP A 201 6.59 -14.15 -3.66
C TRP A 201 7.46 -13.56 -2.55
N GLY A 202 7.16 -13.91 -1.30
CA GLY A 202 7.95 -13.52 -0.12
C GLY A 202 8.97 -14.56 0.28
N ALA A 203 10.03 -14.15 0.98
CA ALA A 203 10.99 -15.07 1.56
C ALA A 203 10.33 -15.83 2.72
N PRO A 204 10.16 -17.17 2.64
CA PRO A 204 9.57 -17.94 3.72
C PRO A 204 10.52 -17.97 4.92
N LEU A 205 9.97 -18.14 6.12
CA LEU A 205 10.77 -18.28 7.34
C LEU A 205 11.46 -19.64 7.43
N ASP A 206 10.78 -20.66 6.92
CA ASP A 206 11.31 -22.00 6.78
C ASP A 206 12.27 -22.05 5.59
N ILE A 207 13.56 -22.23 5.88
CA ILE A 207 14.60 -22.29 4.86
C ILE A 207 14.45 -23.52 3.96
N GLN A 208 13.93 -24.64 4.47
CA GLN A 208 13.74 -25.86 3.67
C GLN A 208 12.64 -25.64 2.63
N ARG A 209 11.59 -24.91 3.00
CA ARG A 209 10.58 -24.44 2.06
C ARG A 209 11.20 -23.54 0.99
N PHE A 210 12.12 -22.65 1.38
CA PHE A 210 12.81 -21.79 0.42
C PHE A 210 13.64 -22.62 -0.58
N GLU A 211 14.44 -23.54 -0.07
CA GLU A 211 15.28 -24.43 -0.87
C GLU A 211 14.46 -25.23 -1.88
N LYS A 212 13.35 -25.83 -1.43
CA LYS A 212 12.45 -26.57 -2.30
C LYS A 212 11.85 -25.72 -3.43
N GLN A 213 11.61 -24.43 -3.19
CA GLN A 213 11.15 -23.52 -4.25
C GLN A 213 12.26 -23.24 -5.28
N LEU A 214 13.52 -23.27 -4.85
CA LEU A 214 14.69 -22.97 -5.67
C LEU A 214 15.18 -24.16 -6.50
N GLU A 215 14.93 -25.40 -6.05
CA GLU A 215 15.24 -26.64 -6.79
C GLU A 215 14.69 -26.63 -8.24
N ILE A 216 13.61 -25.88 -8.48
CA ILE A 216 13.01 -25.69 -9.81
C ILE A 216 14.00 -25.07 -10.82
N PHE A 217 14.99 -24.33 -10.34
CA PHE A 217 15.99 -23.63 -11.15
C PHE A 217 17.36 -24.33 -11.17
N ASP A 218 17.46 -25.55 -10.65
CA ASP A 218 18.72 -26.29 -10.62
C ASP A 218 19.29 -26.48 -12.03
N GLY A 219 20.60 -26.23 -12.18
CA GLY A 219 21.31 -26.34 -13.45
C GLY A 219 21.27 -25.11 -14.37
N ILE A 220 20.40 -24.12 -14.11
CA ILE A 220 20.31 -22.86 -14.89
C ILE A 220 20.57 -21.59 -14.07
N THR A 221 20.81 -21.75 -12.77
CA THR A 221 20.97 -20.63 -11.84
C THR A 221 22.41 -20.12 -11.79
N THR A 222 22.56 -18.79 -11.86
CA THR A 222 23.82 -18.07 -11.63
C THR A 222 23.93 -17.54 -10.20
N VAL A 223 22.85 -16.94 -9.67
CA VAL A 223 22.82 -16.35 -8.32
C VAL A 223 21.46 -16.57 -7.69
N ILE A 224 21.46 -16.89 -6.39
CA ILE A 224 20.27 -16.99 -5.55
C ILE A 224 20.44 -16.09 -4.33
N GLY A 225 19.38 -15.38 -4.00
CA GLY A 225 19.38 -14.60 -2.78
C GLY A 225 18.00 -14.17 -2.32
N ILE A 226 18.02 -13.36 -1.28
CA ILE A 226 16.87 -12.60 -0.80
C ILE A 226 17.29 -11.14 -0.64
N HIS A 227 16.36 -10.23 -0.90
CA HIS A 227 16.61 -8.81 -0.70
C HIS A 227 15.45 -8.12 0.00
N ASN A 228 15.78 -7.02 0.68
CA ASN A 228 14.78 -6.18 1.31
C ASN A 228 14.20 -5.18 0.31
N ARG A 229 12.89 -5.02 0.36
CA ARG A 229 12.16 -3.99 -0.39
C ARG A 229 11.83 -2.81 0.50
N MET A 230 12.05 -1.60 -0.03
CA MET A 230 11.65 -0.38 0.65
C MET A 230 10.12 -0.32 0.77
N TYR A 231 9.42 -0.73 -0.29
CA TYR A 231 7.97 -0.82 -0.34
C TYR A 231 7.54 -2.27 -0.65
N SER A 232 6.94 -2.96 0.32
CA SER A 232 6.34 -4.30 0.13
C SER A 232 4.88 -4.15 -0.29
N ARG A 233 4.64 -3.84 -1.58
CA ARG A 233 3.30 -3.69 -2.18
C ARG A 233 3.35 -3.79 -3.70
N THR A 234 2.30 -4.31 -4.33
CA THR A 234 2.17 -4.39 -5.79
C THR A 234 2.16 -3.02 -6.48
N LYS A 235 1.53 -2.02 -5.85
CA LYS A 235 1.33 -0.70 -6.48
C LYS A 235 2.70 -0.07 -6.76
N THR A 236 3.02 0.11 -8.04
CA THR A 236 4.25 0.74 -8.54
C THR A 236 5.55 -0.01 -8.19
N ALA A 237 5.48 -1.31 -7.87
CA ALA A 237 6.67 -2.15 -7.63
C ALA A 237 7.66 -2.09 -8.82
N GLU A 238 7.13 -2.03 -10.04
CA GLU A 238 7.90 -1.92 -11.28
C GLU A 238 8.77 -0.66 -11.29
N ARG A 239 8.32 0.44 -10.67
CA ARG A 239 9.10 1.68 -10.61
C ARG A 239 10.27 1.58 -9.65
N GLU A 240 10.18 0.75 -8.62
CA GLU A 240 11.26 0.49 -7.66
C GLU A 240 12.32 -0.43 -8.27
N ASP A 241 11.87 -1.52 -8.90
CA ASP A 241 12.77 -2.57 -9.40
C ASP A 241 13.46 -2.20 -10.72
N LEU A 242 12.92 -1.22 -11.46
CA LEU A 242 13.48 -0.77 -12.74
C LEU A 242 14.34 0.48 -12.61
N ILE A 243 14.74 0.88 -11.40
CA ILE A 243 15.62 2.04 -11.21
C ILE A 243 17.05 1.71 -11.64
N GLN A 244 17.57 2.51 -12.57
CA GLN A 244 18.99 2.48 -12.93
C GLN A 244 19.79 3.38 -11.99
N VAL A 245 19.44 4.67 -11.96
CA VAL A 245 20.13 5.69 -11.17
C VAL A 245 19.12 6.66 -10.56
N ILE A 246 19.45 7.13 -9.36
CA ILE A 246 18.74 8.20 -8.68
C ILE A 246 19.71 9.36 -8.58
N THR A 247 19.42 10.45 -9.28
CA THR A 247 20.21 11.67 -9.21
C THR A 247 19.47 12.70 -8.35
N HIS A 248 20.24 13.55 -7.68
CA HIS A 248 19.72 14.73 -7.03
C HIS A 248 20.32 15.94 -7.74
N ASP A 249 19.46 16.81 -8.26
CA ASP A 249 19.90 18.10 -8.75
C ASP A 249 20.44 18.91 -7.57
N SER A 250 21.71 19.28 -7.63
CA SER A 250 22.40 20.02 -6.56
C SER A 250 21.86 21.44 -6.37
N VAL A 251 21.23 22.02 -7.40
CA VAL A 251 20.69 23.39 -7.41
C VAL A 251 19.21 23.39 -7.02
N THR A 252 18.39 22.55 -7.66
CA THR A 252 16.94 22.53 -7.40
C THR A 252 16.54 21.58 -6.27
N ARG A 253 17.47 20.75 -5.78
CA ARG A 253 17.23 19.64 -4.84
C ARG A 253 16.17 18.64 -5.30
N LYS A 254 15.75 18.70 -6.57
CA LYS A 254 14.80 17.76 -7.12
C LYS A 254 15.47 16.42 -7.32
N ARG A 255 14.80 15.36 -6.87
CA ARG A 255 15.20 13.98 -7.11
C ARG A 255 14.71 13.59 -8.50
N ASP A 256 15.64 13.22 -9.36
CA ASP A 256 15.34 12.62 -10.65
C ASP A 256 15.66 11.12 -10.61
N THR A 257 14.93 10.34 -11.40
CA THR A 257 15.05 8.88 -11.40
C THR A 257 15.11 8.40 -12.83
N ILE A 258 16.27 7.89 -13.22
CA ILE A 258 16.50 7.31 -14.54
C ILE A 258 16.18 5.82 -14.44
N LEU A 259 15.33 5.35 -15.35
CA LEU A 259 14.79 3.99 -15.34
C LEU A 259 15.45 3.14 -16.43
N LEU A 260 15.62 1.85 -16.15
CA LEU A 260 16.27 0.87 -17.03
C LEU A 260 15.72 0.87 -18.46
N PRO A 261 14.39 0.89 -18.70
CA PRO A 261 13.84 0.93 -20.06
C PRO A 261 14.32 2.14 -20.87
N GLN A 262 14.43 3.33 -20.27
CA GLN A 262 14.91 4.53 -20.96
C GLN A 262 16.36 4.36 -21.41
N VAL A 263 17.21 3.84 -20.51
CA VAL A 263 18.63 3.64 -20.80
C VAL A 263 18.81 2.57 -21.86
N LEU A 264 18.13 1.44 -21.75
CA LEU A 264 18.27 0.33 -22.69
C LEU A 264 17.71 0.67 -24.08
N ASN A 265 16.58 1.38 -24.14
CA ASN A 265 16.04 1.91 -25.40
C ASN A 265 17.06 2.84 -26.10
N SER A 266 17.79 3.67 -25.34
CA SER A 266 18.81 4.57 -25.90
C SER A 266 20.01 3.86 -26.52
N ILE A 267 20.28 2.61 -26.13
CA ILE A 267 21.35 1.78 -26.69
C ILE A 267 20.80 0.71 -27.67
N GLY A 268 19.56 0.88 -28.14
CA GLY A 268 19.00 0.08 -29.24
C GLY A 268 18.19 -1.16 -28.82
N TYR A 269 17.89 -1.34 -27.54
CA TYR A 269 17.02 -2.44 -27.09
C TYR A 269 15.55 -2.14 -27.42
N LYS A 270 14.81 -3.17 -27.87
CA LYS A 270 13.35 -3.11 -27.88
C LYS A 270 12.82 -3.45 -26.48
N THR A 271 12.21 -2.46 -25.83
CA THR A 271 11.72 -2.56 -24.45
C THR A 271 10.21 -2.84 -24.42
N THR A 272 9.81 -3.93 -23.76
CA THR A 272 8.42 -4.36 -23.69
C THR A 272 8.00 -4.62 -22.24
N PHE A 273 6.90 -4.02 -21.81
CA PHE A 273 6.25 -4.35 -20.55
C PHE A 273 5.08 -5.32 -20.78
N LEU A 274 4.93 -6.35 -19.95
CA LEU A 274 3.80 -7.28 -19.99
C LEU A 274 3.11 -7.37 -18.63
N PHE A 275 1.78 -7.38 -18.66
CA PHE A 275 0.95 -7.66 -17.48
C PHE A 275 -0.34 -8.39 -17.89
N GLY A 276 -0.64 -9.52 -17.25
CA GLY A 276 -1.82 -10.33 -17.57
C GLY A 276 -3.17 -9.70 -17.23
N GLY A 277 -3.21 -8.67 -16.37
CA GLY A 277 -4.45 -8.01 -15.98
C GLY A 277 -4.74 -6.68 -16.69
N ASP A 278 -5.78 -6.00 -16.21
CA ASP A 278 -6.22 -4.69 -16.73
C ASP A 278 -5.19 -3.58 -16.47
N SER A 279 -4.88 -2.80 -17.50
CA SER A 279 -4.06 -1.59 -17.45
C SER A 279 -4.57 -0.52 -16.46
N LEU A 280 -5.87 -0.51 -16.16
CA LEU A 280 -6.48 0.40 -15.17
C LEU A 280 -6.12 0.01 -13.74
N LYS A 281 -5.75 -1.26 -13.49
CA LYS A 281 -5.31 -1.72 -12.17
C LYS A 281 -4.08 -0.91 -11.76
N HIS A 282 -4.17 -0.24 -10.62
CA HIS A 282 -3.14 0.67 -10.11
C HIS A 282 -2.75 1.82 -11.07
N GLN A 283 -3.60 2.14 -12.06
CA GLN A 283 -3.31 3.12 -13.12
C GLN A 283 -2.02 2.79 -13.92
N ARG A 284 -1.74 1.50 -14.15
CA ARG A 284 -0.58 1.02 -14.90
C ARG A 284 -0.43 1.68 -16.26
N TYR A 285 -1.53 1.90 -16.99
CA TYR A 285 -1.51 2.60 -18.28
C TYR A 285 -0.80 3.97 -18.22
N LYS A 286 -0.91 4.68 -17.09
CA LYS A 286 -0.36 6.02 -16.91
C LYS A 286 1.11 5.97 -16.53
N TYR A 287 1.48 5.20 -15.51
CA TYR A 287 2.85 5.25 -15.02
C TYR A 287 3.81 4.40 -15.85
N ILE A 288 3.40 3.25 -16.39
CA ILE A 288 4.26 2.43 -17.26
C ILE A 288 4.66 3.20 -18.52
N LYS A 289 3.75 3.98 -19.10
CA LYS A 289 4.07 4.90 -20.20
C LYS A 289 5.21 5.86 -19.84
N ASN A 290 5.25 6.34 -18.60
CA ASN A 290 6.28 7.26 -18.12
C ASN A 290 7.59 6.55 -17.71
N ILE A 291 7.59 5.21 -17.58
CA ILE A 291 8.81 4.43 -17.31
C ILE A 291 9.72 4.39 -18.55
N GLY A 292 9.17 4.58 -19.76
CA GLY A 292 9.94 4.66 -21.00
C GLY A 292 10.05 3.35 -21.79
N PHE A 293 9.08 2.43 -21.60
CA PHE A 293 8.93 1.27 -22.48
C PHE A 293 8.49 1.66 -23.89
N ASN A 294 8.96 0.97 -24.92
CA ASN A 294 8.48 1.12 -26.30
C ASN A 294 7.05 0.58 -26.43
N GLU A 295 6.79 -0.58 -25.83
CA GLU A 295 5.52 -1.28 -25.90
C GLU A 295 5.05 -1.72 -24.51
N ALA A 296 3.75 -1.71 -24.30
CA ALA A 296 3.12 -2.27 -23.10
C ALA A 296 1.94 -3.16 -23.51
N VAL A 297 1.98 -4.42 -23.09
CA VAL A 297 0.94 -5.42 -23.36
C VAL A 297 0.19 -5.70 -22.07
N TYR A 298 -1.12 -5.46 -22.12
CA TYR A 298 -2.03 -5.76 -21.03
C TYR A 298 -2.96 -6.90 -21.44
N GLY A 299 -3.28 -7.79 -20.51
CA GLY A 299 -4.11 -8.95 -20.79
C GLY A 299 -5.61 -8.66 -20.86
N LYS A 300 -6.01 -7.52 -21.42
CA LYS A 300 -7.37 -7.37 -21.97
C LYS A 300 -7.26 -7.52 -23.47
N ASP A 301 -7.56 -8.71 -23.97
CA ASP A 301 -7.81 -8.93 -25.39
C ASP A 301 -9.21 -8.45 -25.78
N THR A 302 -9.58 -8.63 -27.05
CA THR A 302 -10.89 -8.29 -27.62
C THR A 302 -12.08 -8.95 -26.89
N ASN A 303 -11.83 -9.97 -26.06
CA ASN A 303 -12.85 -10.73 -25.33
C ASN A 303 -12.91 -10.37 -23.83
N ASN A 304 -12.14 -9.35 -23.39
CA ASN A 304 -12.15 -8.86 -22.01
C ASN A 304 -11.65 -9.90 -20.96
N SER A 305 -10.99 -10.99 -21.37
CA SER A 305 -10.48 -12.01 -20.45
C SER A 305 -9.06 -11.71 -19.99
N ILE A 306 -8.84 -11.73 -18.66
CA ILE A 306 -7.53 -11.65 -18.01
C ILE A 306 -6.64 -12.80 -18.51
N LEU A 307 -5.40 -12.49 -18.89
CA LEU A 307 -4.40 -13.50 -19.25
C LEU A 307 -3.72 -14.04 -18.00
N ASN A 308 -3.58 -15.36 -17.91
CA ASN A 308 -2.80 -16.02 -16.86
C ASN A 308 -1.29 -15.97 -17.16
N ASP A 309 -0.49 -16.38 -16.18
CA ASP A 309 0.98 -16.28 -16.29
C ASP A 309 1.55 -17.14 -17.43
N ILE A 310 0.97 -18.31 -17.70
CA ILE A 310 1.37 -19.20 -18.82
C ILE A 310 1.16 -18.51 -20.18
N GLN A 311 0.03 -17.82 -20.35
CA GLN A 311 -0.26 -17.10 -21.59
C GLN A 311 0.73 -15.94 -21.83
N ILE A 312 1.14 -15.25 -20.75
CA ILE A 312 2.18 -14.22 -20.85
C ILE A 312 3.55 -14.84 -21.15
N ILE A 313 3.90 -15.96 -20.52
CA ILE A 313 5.13 -16.71 -20.82
C ILE A 313 5.22 -17.09 -22.30
N ASN A 314 4.14 -17.60 -22.89
CA ASN A 314 4.12 -17.92 -24.33
C ASN A 314 4.34 -16.69 -25.22
N LYS A 315 3.87 -15.51 -24.80
CA LYS A 315 4.17 -14.24 -25.49
C LYS A 315 5.64 -13.88 -25.35
N ILE A 316 6.24 -14.04 -24.17
CA ILE A 316 7.67 -13.81 -23.97
C ILE A 316 8.50 -14.78 -24.82
N ASP A 317 8.14 -16.06 -24.84
CA ASP A 317 8.77 -17.09 -25.70
C ASP A 317 8.75 -16.65 -27.18
N SER A 318 7.60 -16.17 -27.64
CA SER A 318 7.43 -15.67 -29.02
C SER A 318 8.25 -14.41 -29.31
N ILE A 319 8.39 -13.49 -28.35
CA ILE A 319 9.22 -12.28 -28.51
C ILE A 319 10.70 -12.68 -28.57
N LEU A 320 11.14 -13.58 -27.69
CA LEU A 320 12.55 -14.00 -27.63
C LEU A 320 12.96 -14.91 -28.79
N ALA A 321 12.00 -15.51 -29.50
CA ALA A 321 12.28 -16.26 -30.73
C ALA A 321 12.80 -15.36 -31.86
N ASP A 322 12.53 -14.05 -31.82
CA ASP A 322 13.17 -13.08 -32.71
C ASP A 322 14.62 -12.83 -32.26
N THR A 323 15.56 -13.34 -33.05
CA THR A 323 17.00 -13.20 -32.78
C THR A 323 17.62 -11.98 -33.48
N THR A 324 16.84 -11.24 -34.26
CA THR A 324 17.33 -10.06 -35.01
C THR A 324 17.40 -8.80 -34.16
N GLN A 325 16.70 -8.79 -33.02
CA GLN A 325 16.60 -7.66 -32.12
C GLN A 325 16.96 -8.08 -30.68
N THR A 326 17.70 -7.24 -29.96
CA THR A 326 17.92 -7.46 -28.53
C THR A 326 16.76 -6.88 -27.74
N HIS A 327 16.22 -7.66 -26.80
CA HIS A 327 15.01 -7.32 -26.06
C HIS A 327 15.28 -7.04 -24.60
N PHE A 328 14.57 -6.06 -24.05
CA PHE A 328 14.42 -5.88 -22.61
C PHE A 328 12.94 -6.05 -22.25
N ILE A 329 12.63 -7.13 -21.55
CA ILE A 329 11.27 -7.50 -21.23
C ILE A 329 11.08 -7.36 -19.73
N ALA A 330 10.04 -6.66 -19.29
CA ALA A 330 9.63 -6.62 -17.89
C ALA A 330 8.21 -7.17 -17.75
N TRP A 331 8.03 -8.11 -16.84
CA TRP A 331 6.75 -8.79 -16.63
C TRP A 331 6.40 -8.82 -15.14
N THR A 332 5.16 -8.45 -14.82
CA THR A 332 4.57 -8.69 -13.50
C THR A 332 3.57 -9.83 -13.57
N THR A 333 3.78 -10.87 -12.76
CA THR A 333 2.92 -12.06 -12.74
C THR A 333 1.57 -11.76 -12.04
N LEU A 334 0.62 -12.70 -12.08
CA LEU A 334 -0.73 -12.49 -11.55
C LEU A 334 -1.30 -13.70 -10.82
N ASP A 335 -0.86 -14.93 -11.09
CA ASP A 335 -1.55 -16.13 -10.63
C ASP A 335 -1.61 -16.23 -9.10
N THR A 336 -0.56 -15.76 -8.42
CA THR A 336 -0.42 -15.71 -6.96
C THR A 336 -0.96 -14.43 -6.31
N LYS A 337 -1.66 -13.58 -7.07
CA LYS A 337 -2.25 -12.33 -6.57
C LYS A 337 -3.36 -12.61 -5.55
N PHE A 338 -3.28 -11.97 -4.40
CA PHE A 338 -4.34 -12.01 -3.40
C PHE A 338 -5.51 -11.05 -3.68
N PRO A 339 -6.75 -11.41 -3.28
CA PRO A 339 -7.10 -12.72 -2.72
C PRO A 339 -7.06 -13.82 -3.80
N LEU A 340 -6.54 -15.00 -3.45
CA LEU A 340 -6.41 -16.12 -4.40
C LEU A 340 -7.78 -16.58 -4.90
N SER A 341 -7.84 -17.10 -6.13
CA SER A 341 -9.09 -17.65 -6.67
C SER A 341 -9.67 -18.73 -5.75
N GLY A 342 -10.97 -18.64 -5.44
CA GLY A 342 -11.63 -19.52 -4.48
C GLY A 342 -11.56 -19.05 -3.02
N PHE A 343 -10.80 -18.01 -2.70
CA PHE A 343 -10.70 -17.42 -1.37
C PHE A 343 -11.17 -15.98 -1.42
N THR A 344 -12.26 -15.62 -0.74
CA THR A 344 -12.82 -14.25 -0.80
C THR A 344 -12.58 -13.45 0.48
N ASN A 345 -12.18 -14.10 1.57
CA ASN A 345 -12.07 -13.48 2.88
C ASN A 345 -10.66 -13.60 3.47
N ILE A 346 -9.93 -12.50 3.50
CA ILE A 346 -8.56 -12.46 4.04
C ILE A 346 -8.50 -12.69 5.56
N TYR A 347 -9.61 -12.59 6.28
CA TYR A 347 -9.66 -12.77 7.75
C TYR A 347 -10.11 -14.17 8.17
N TYR A 348 -10.98 -14.80 7.38
CA TYR A 348 -11.62 -16.08 7.75
C TYR A 348 -11.22 -17.27 6.88
N SER A 349 -10.46 -17.07 5.80
CA SER A 349 -9.98 -18.20 4.99
C SER A 349 -9.04 -19.09 5.82
N ASN A 350 -9.17 -20.41 5.66
CA ASN A 350 -8.28 -21.37 6.30
C ASN A 350 -6.82 -21.16 5.82
N PRO A 351 -5.85 -20.87 6.71
CA PRO A 351 -4.47 -20.60 6.34
C PRO A 351 -3.77 -21.76 5.61
N ASP A 352 -4.09 -23.01 5.93
CA ASP A 352 -3.45 -24.19 5.33
C ASP A 352 -4.00 -24.46 3.91
N ALA A 353 -5.29 -24.22 3.71
CA ALA A 353 -5.90 -24.27 2.37
C ALA A 353 -5.32 -23.17 1.47
N VAL A 354 -5.16 -21.95 2.01
CA VAL A 354 -4.50 -20.84 1.31
C VAL A 354 -3.05 -21.19 0.97
N ASP A 355 -2.30 -21.74 1.91
CA ASP A 355 -0.91 -22.14 1.67
C ASP A 355 -0.79 -23.20 0.57
N SER A 356 -1.69 -24.20 0.59
CA SER A 356 -1.70 -25.26 -0.43
C SER A 356 -1.97 -24.70 -1.83
N ALA A 357 -2.98 -23.83 -1.97
CA ALA A 357 -3.32 -23.20 -3.24
C ALA A 357 -2.21 -22.24 -3.72
N TYR A 358 -1.68 -21.41 -2.82
CA TYR A 358 -0.55 -20.51 -3.09
C TYR A 358 0.66 -21.29 -3.58
N THR A 359 1.04 -22.35 -2.87
CA THR A 359 2.22 -23.15 -3.18
C THR A 359 2.07 -23.82 -4.55
N ALA A 360 0.90 -24.36 -4.88
CA ALA A 360 0.65 -24.95 -6.20
C ALA A 360 0.79 -23.91 -7.33
N GLN A 361 0.18 -22.72 -7.17
CA GLN A 361 0.23 -21.66 -8.18
C GLN A 361 1.62 -21.06 -8.36
N LEU A 362 2.32 -20.81 -7.24
CA LEU A 362 3.69 -20.33 -7.26
C LEU A 362 4.62 -21.33 -7.94
N THR A 363 4.58 -22.60 -7.53
CA THR A 363 5.39 -23.67 -8.13
C THR A 363 5.13 -23.79 -9.64
N ASN A 364 3.87 -23.74 -10.05
CA ASN A 364 3.52 -23.79 -11.47
C ASN A 364 4.12 -22.60 -12.25
N THR A 365 4.01 -21.39 -11.70
CA THR A 365 4.58 -20.17 -12.29
C THR A 365 6.10 -20.27 -12.41
N LEU A 366 6.79 -20.63 -11.33
CA LEU A 366 8.25 -20.77 -11.30
C LEU A 366 8.74 -21.87 -12.26
N LEU A 367 8.02 -23.00 -12.35
CA LEU A 367 8.36 -24.08 -13.29
C LEU A 367 8.28 -23.62 -14.74
N HIS A 368 7.24 -22.88 -15.11
CA HIS A 368 7.14 -22.33 -16.46
C HIS A 368 8.20 -21.26 -16.76
N ILE A 369 8.59 -20.46 -15.75
CA ILE A 369 9.72 -19.52 -15.86
C ILE A 369 11.04 -20.28 -16.10
N ALA A 370 11.30 -21.33 -15.33
CA ALA A 370 12.50 -22.17 -15.49
C ALA A 370 12.56 -22.80 -16.89
N ASN A 371 11.43 -23.34 -17.37
CA ASN A 371 11.33 -23.89 -18.72
C ASN A 371 11.58 -22.84 -19.81
N LEU A 372 11.06 -21.63 -19.63
CA LEU A 372 11.33 -20.51 -20.55
C LEU A 372 12.82 -20.14 -20.55
N ALA A 373 13.46 -20.06 -19.37
CA ALA A 373 14.88 -19.78 -19.26
C ALA A 373 15.73 -20.87 -19.95
N SER A 374 15.44 -22.15 -19.71
CA SER A 374 16.14 -23.27 -20.35
C SER A 374 16.04 -23.25 -21.89
N LYS A 375 14.90 -22.80 -22.44
CA LYS A 375 14.72 -22.64 -23.89
C LYS A 375 15.54 -21.49 -24.48
N HIS A 376 15.87 -20.47 -23.68
CA HIS A 376 16.55 -19.24 -24.10
C HIS A 376 17.88 -19.05 -23.35
N PRO A 377 18.88 -19.95 -23.55
CA PRO A 377 20.13 -19.94 -22.78
C PRO A 377 21.01 -18.70 -23.00
N LYS A 378 20.76 -17.95 -24.08
CA LYS A 378 21.47 -16.69 -24.38
C LYS A 378 20.80 -15.46 -23.76
N THR A 379 19.67 -15.61 -23.07
CA THR A 379 18.91 -14.51 -22.48
C THR A 379 19.11 -14.50 -20.97
N ARG A 380 19.40 -13.33 -20.39
CA ARG A 380 19.52 -13.16 -18.93
C ARG A 380 18.13 -13.06 -18.31
N PHE A 381 17.82 -13.91 -17.34
CA PHE A 381 16.57 -13.81 -16.57
C PHE A 381 16.87 -13.33 -15.16
N ILE A 382 16.06 -12.38 -14.69
CA ILE A 382 16.10 -11.82 -13.34
C ILE A 382 14.71 -12.01 -12.75
N VAL A 383 14.56 -13.04 -11.93
CA VAL A 383 13.29 -13.41 -11.32
C VAL A 383 13.31 -12.97 -9.86
N GLN A 384 12.37 -12.16 -9.42
CA GLN A 384 12.31 -11.68 -8.04
C GLN A 384 10.88 -11.52 -7.57
N GLY A 385 10.65 -11.59 -6.27
CA GLY A 385 9.34 -11.33 -5.69
C GLY A 385 9.00 -9.85 -5.61
N ASP A 386 7.72 -9.49 -5.75
CA ASP A 386 7.28 -8.11 -5.60
C ASP A 386 6.98 -7.72 -4.13
N HIS A 387 6.49 -8.67 -3.34
CA HIS A 387 6.23 -8.55 -1.90
C HIS A 387 5.90 -9.92 -1.28
N ASN A 388 5.87 -9.98 0.06
CA ASN A 388 5.29 -11.14 0.76
C ASN A 388 3.74 -11.12 0.68
N PRO A 389 3.02 -12.24 0.88
CA PRO A 389 1.54 -12.32 0.75
C PRO A 389 0.69 -11.42 1.70
N ILE A 390 0.77 -10.09 1.62
CA ILE A 390 0.20 -9.15 2.61
C ILE A 390 -1.33 -9.05 2.65
N LEU A 391 -2.04 -9.49 1.61
CA LEU A 391 -3.51 -9.48 1.53
C LEU A 391 -4.09 -10.90 1.75
N SER A 392 -3.52 -11.63 2.70
CA SER A 392 -3.88 -13.03 3.02
C SER A 392 -4.19 -13.21 4.51
N PRO A 393 -4.65 -14.39 4.98
CA PRO A 393 -4.81 -14.66 6.41
C PRO A 393 -3.53 -14.44 7.21
N ILE A 394 -3.64 -13.81 8.38
CA ILE A 394 -2.49 -13.43 9.21
C ILE A 394 -1.58 -14.62 9.53
N LYS A 395 -2.16 -15.76 9.90
CA LYS A 395 -1.40 -17.00 10.17
C LYS A 395 -0.61 -17.51 8.95
N PHE A 396 -1.06 -17.20 7.74
CA PHE A 396 -0.32 -17.50 6.51
C PHE A 396 0.76 -16.44 6.26
N GLN A 397 0.47 -15.15 6.47
CA GLN A 397 1.47 -14.07 6.39
C GLN A 397 2.66 -14.30 7.33
N GLU A 398 2.38 -14.85 8.52
CA GLU A 398 3.37 -15.20 9.54
C GLU A 398 4.32 -16.33 9.13
N ARG A 399 4.20 -16.89 7.92
CA ARG A 399 5.16 -17.85 7.34
C ARG A 399 6.29 -17.17 6.56
N PHE A 400 6.27 -15.84 6.43
CA PHE A 400 7.22 -15.08 5.61
C PHE A 400 7.92 -13.97 6.40
N TYR A 401 9.14 -13.64 5.99
CA TYR A 401 9.82 -12.43 6.42
C TYR A 401 9.14 -11.20 5.83
N LYS A 402 8.98 -10.14 6.63
CA LYS A 402 8.31 -8.92 6.21
C LYS A 402 9.25 -8.11 5.31
N ARG A 403 8.80 -7.73 4.10
CA ARG A 403 9.55 -6.97 3.08
C ARG A 403 10.76 -7.68 2.46
N TRP A 404 11.04 -8.92 2.87
CA TRP A 404 12.08 -9.71 2.23
C TRP A 404 11.46 -10.57 1.15
N VAL A 405 12.04 -10.49 -0.05
CA VAL A 405 11.60 -11.23 -1.21
C VAL A 405 12.76 -12.01 -1.80
N PRO A 406 12.51 -13.18 -2.41
CA PRO A 406 13.53 -13.90 -3.15
C PRO A 406 13.95 -13.20 -4.41
N PHE A 407 15.17 -13.48 -4.84
CA PHE A 407 15.60 -13.25 -6.21
C PHE A 407 16.47 -14.41 -6.71
N VAL A 408 16.35 -14.69 -8.00
CA VAL A 408 17.12 -15.70 -8.71
C VAL A 408 17.54 -15.13 -10.06
N ILE A 409 18.81 -15.28 -10.39
CA ILE A 409 19.40 -14.87 -11.66
C ILE A 409 19.71 -16.12 -12.46
N LEU A 410 19.15 -16.25 -13.66
CA LEU A 410 19.32 -17.41 -14.55
C LEU A 410 20.07 -16.99 -15.83
N ASN A 411 20.77 -17.96 -16.45
CA ASN A 411 21.52 -17.84 -17.72
C ASN A 411 22.45 -16.62 -17.87
#